data_AF-A0A7C5JAL8-F1
#
_entry.id   AF-A0A7C5JAL8-F1
#
_cell.length_a   1.000
_cell.length_b   1.000
_cell.length_c   1.000
_cell.angle_alpha   90.00
_cell.angle_beta   90.00
_cell.angle_gamma   90.00
#
_symmetry.space_group_name_H-M   'P 1'
#
loop_
_entity.id
_entity.type
_entity.pdbx_description
1 polymer ?
#
loop_
_entity_poly.entity_id
_entity_poly.type
_entity_poly.pdbx_seq_one_letter_code
_entity_poly.pdbx_strand_id
1 'polypeptide(L)'
;MSKYFYTAILLSAALFFFAGCAKQPPAPTVNPQKENNVLWDENSNVDADEDDNVDVSDLDKDVTSGDETQQPSREALQRIAFPVGEYQALDRTGKGTIQGHIYIQDPYGKRIYGAKTRLYLNPVTSYSRQWYKESYINGRKRGKAD
;
A
#
# COMPACT_ATOMS: atom_id res chain seq x y z
N MET A 1 24.89 17.26 60.92
CA MET A 1 24.66 16.09 60.05
C MET A 1 23.70 16.36 58.88
N SER A 2 22.77 17.32 58.93
CA SER A 2 21.79 17.51 57.83
C SER A 2 22.35 18.16 56.54
N LYS A 3 23.44 18.93 56.59
CA LYS A 3 24.03 19.57 55.39
C LYS A 3 24.54 18.55 54.35
N TYR A 4 25.11 17.44 54.80
CA TYR A 4 25.61 16.38 53.91
C TYR A 4 24.49 15.53 53.30
N PHE A 5 23.31 15.54 53.93
CA PHE A 5 22.13 14.79 53.47
C PHE A 5 21.49 15.45 52.25
N TYR A 6 21.38 16.80 52.26
CA TYR A 6 20.87 17.55 51.11
C TYR A 6 21.83 17.53 49.93
N THR A 7 23.15 17.53 50.16
CA THR A 7 24.14 17.39 49.08
C THR A 7 24.12 16.01 48.45
N ALA A 8 23.86 14.94 49.23
CA ALA A 8 23.75 13.58 48.70
C ALA A 8 22.49 13.40 47.82
N ILE A 9 21.36 14.02 48.21
CA ILE A 9 20.12 13.98 47.44
C ILE A 9 20.24 14.78 46.12
N LEU A 10 20.89 15.95 46.14
CA LEU A 10 21.15 16.74 44.93
C LEU A 10 22.11 16.05 43.96
N LEU A 11 23.13 15.33 44.48
CA LEU A 11 24.05 14.55 43.63
C LEU A 11 23.36 13.32 43.00
N SER A 12 22.43 12.69 43.73
CA SER A 12 21.65 11.55 43.24
C SER A 12 20.66 11.94 42.15
N ALA A 13 20.00 13.10 42.26
CA ALA A 13 19.07 13.60 41.25
C ALA A 13 19.78 13.97 39.92
N ALA A 14 21.04 14.43 39.97
CA ALA A 14 21.81 14.77 38.78
C ALA A 14 22.25 13.54 37.96
N LEU A 15 22.37 12.37 38.58
CA LEU A 15 22.76 11.12 37.90
C LEU A 15 21.63 10.49 37.09
N PHE A 16 20.36 10.85 37.35
CA PHE A 16 19.21 10.34 36.59
C PHE A 16 18.95 11.07 35.26
N PHE A 17 19.56 12.24 35.02
CA PHE A 17 19.37 12.99 33.77
C PHE A 17 20.31 12.56 32.61
N PHE A 18 21.29 11.68 32.86
CA PHE A 18 22.27 11.26 31.83
C PHE A 18 22.03 9.86 31.23
N ALA A 19 20.97 9.15 31.62
CA ALA A 19 20.71 7.77 31.18
C ALA A 19 19.64 7.63 30.07
N GLY A 20 19.57 8.58 29.12
CA GLY A 20 18.43 8.67 28.20
C GLY A 20 18.76 8.96 26.73
N CYS A 21 19.84 8.41 26.16
CA CYS A 21 20.05 8.39 24.70
C CYS A 21 20.43 6.98 24.24
N ALA A 22 19.46 6.06 24.21
CA ALA A 22 19.60 4.84 23.44
C ALA A 22 19.55 5.22 21.95
N LYS A 23 20.70 5.23 21.28
CA LYS A 23 20.77 5.40 19.83
C LYS A 23 19.99 4.25 19.18
N GLN A 24 19.00 4.62 18.38
CA GLN A 24 18.26 3.69 17.51
C GLN A 24 19.30 2.93 16.64
N PRO A 25 19.23 1.59 16.55
CA PRO A 25 20.13 0.85 15.68
C PRO A 25 20.00 1.41 14.26
N PRO A 26 21.12 1.57 13.53
CA PRO A 26 21.05 2.01 12.15
C PRO A 26 20.14 1.05 11.39
N ALA A 27 19.16 1.61 10.67
CA ALA A 27 18.34 0.84 9.76
C ALA A 27 19.25 0.01 8.84
N PRO A 28 18.89 -1.23 8.49
CA PRO A 28 19.67 -2.01 7.54
C PRO A 28 19.85 -1.17 6.29
N THR A 29 21.11 -0.91 5.93
CA THR A 29 21.47 -0.25 4.68
C THR A 29 21.04 -1.16 3.54
N VAL A 30 19.82 -0.94 3.05
CA VAL A 30 19.40 -1.41 1.75
C VAL A 30 20.35 -0.74 0.77
N ASN A 31 21.14 -1.56 0.05
CA ASN A 31 21.90 -1.10 -1.10
C ASN A 31 20.97 -0.23 -1.95
N PRO A 32 21.38 0.97 -2.41
CA PRO A 32 20.60 1.70 -3.38
C PRO A 32 20.66 0.95 -4.70
N GLN A 33 19.91 -0.15 -4.81
CA GLN A 33 19.31 -0.47 -6.08
C GLN A 33 18.48 0.76 -6.43
N LYS A 34 18.69 1.24 -7.65
CA LYS A 34 18.01 2.39 -8.23
C LYS A 34 16.54 2.02 -8.43
N GLU A 35 15.82 1.93 -7.33
CA GLU A 35 14.38 1.74 -7.27
C GLU A 35 13.81 3.14 -7.47
N ASN A 36 13.00 3.32 -8.51
CA ASN A 36 12.32 4.58 -8.80
C ASN A 36 11.20 4.78 -7.77
N ASN A 37 11.53 4.82 -6.48
CA ASN A 37 10.61 5.02 -5.37
C ASN A 37 10.21 6.49 -5.32
N VAL A 38 9.45 6.91 -6.33
CA VAL A 38 8.77 8.19 -6.31
C VAL A 38 7.68 8.10 -5.25
N LEU A 39 7.73 9.00 -4.27
CA LEU A 39 6.72 9.08 -3.22
C LEU A 39 5.36 9.36 -3.89
N TRP A 40 4.29 8.72 -3.41
CA TRP A 40 2.95 8.79 -4.04
C TRP A 40 2.38 10.21 -4.19
N ASP A 41 2.85 11.15 -3.38
CA ASP A 41 2.50 12.58 -3.42
C ASP A 41 3.44 13.42 -4.31
N GLU A 42 4.54 12.84 -4.80
CA GLU A 42 5.55 13.49 -5.64
C GLU A 42 5.53 13.00 -7.10
N ASN A 43 4.65 12.05 -7.46
CA ASN A 43 4.61 11.52 -8.82
C ASN A 43 4.34 12.62 -9.86
N SER A 44 5.26 12.77 -10.80
CA SER A 44 5.21 13.78 -11.84
C SER A 44 4.82 13.23 -13.22
N ASN A 45 4.86 11.92 -13.42
CA ASN A 45 4.72 11.26 -14.73
C ASN A 45 3.25 11.23 -15.18
N VAL A 46 2.85 12.23 -15.98
CA VAL A 46 1.51 12.34 -16.61
C VAL A 46 1.69 12.88 -18.02
N ASP A 47 2.47 12.21 -18.85
CA ASP A 47 2.60 12.56 -20.28
C ASP A 47 2.03 11.44 -21.19
N ALA A 48 1.13 10.63 -20.65
CA ALA A 48 0.28 9.69 -21.37
C ALA A 48 -1.09 9.86 -20.68
N ASP A 49 -2.15 10.45 -21.25
CA ASP A 49 -2.78 10.13 -22.53
C ASP A 49 -3.72 11.28 -22.92
N GLU A 50 -3.58 11.85 -24.11
CA GLU A 50 -4.59 12.74 -24.72
C GLU A 50 -5.67 11.96 -25.49
N ASP A 51 -5.68 10.63 -25.37
CA ASP A 51 -6.65 9.75 -26.03
C ASP A 51 -7.74 9.30 -25.03
N ASP A 52 -9.00 9.26 -25.47
CA ASP A 52 -10.17 8.82 -24.67
C ASP A 52 -10.09 7.34 -24.22
N ASN A 53 -9.00 6.65 -24.53
CA ASN A 53 -8.77 5.27 -24.16
C ASN A 53 -7.85 5.22 -22.93
N VAL A 54 -8.32 4.59 -21.86
CA VAL A 54 -7.53 4.39 -20.64
C VAL A 54 -6.32 3.52 -21.00
N ASP A 55 -5.14 4.12 -21.10
CA ASP A 55 -3.90 3.37 -21.21
C ASP A 55 -3.73 2.54 -19.94
N VAL A 56 -3.62 1.23 -20.12
CA VAL A 56 -3.38 0.24 -19.06
C VAL A 56 -1.98 -0.35 -19.16
N SER A 57 -1.08 0.27 -19.92
CA SER A 57 0.30 -0.19 -20.08
C SER A 57 1.11 -0.08 -18.79
N ASP A 58 0.68 0.77 -17.85
CA ASP A 58 1.26 0.94 -16.52
C ASP A 58 0.82 -0.13 -15.51
N LEU A 59 -0.25 -0.88 -15.80
CA LEU A 59 -0.56 -2.07 -15.03
C LEU A 59 0.56 -3.06 -15.30
N ASP A 60 1.53 -3.11 -14.38
CA ASP A 60 2.54 -4.14 -14.36
C ASP A 60 1.86 -5.49 -14.59
N LYS A 61 2.43 -6.29 -15.50
CA LYS A 61 2.01 -7.70 -15.67
C LYS A 61 2.08 -8.47 -14.33
N ASP A 62 2.76 -7.88 -13.35
CA ASP A 62 2.96 -8.36 -11.99
C ASP A 62 2.00 -7.81 -10.93
N VAL A 63 0.93 -7.07 -11.30
CA VAL A 63 -0.20 -6.85 -10.37
C VAL A 63 -0.86 -8.18 -9.95
N THR A 64 -0.56 -9.28 -10.66
CA THR A 64 -0.86 -10.67 -10.23
C THR A 64 0.38 -11.45 -9.75
N SER A 65 1.57 -10.87 -9.85
CA SER A 65 2.87 -11.47 -9.53
C SER A 65 3.64 -10.62 -8.51
N GLY A 66 2.96 -10.12 -7.48
CA GLY A 66 3.66 -9.61 -6.31
C GLY A 66 4.56 -10.71 -5.72
N ASP A 67 5.86 -10.49 -5.83
CA ASP A 67 6.97 -11.21 -5.20
C ASP A 67 7.17 -12.69 -5.62
N GLU A 68 8.25 -12.92 -6.37
CA GLU A 68 8.82 -14.25 -6.63
C GLU A 68 9.71 -14.75 -5.47
N THR A 69 9.71 -14.06 -4.31
CA THR A 69 10.28 -14.63 -3.09
C THR A 69 9.42 -15.80 -2.62
N GLN A 70 9.88 -16.97 -3.03
CA GLN A 70 9.45 -18.32 -2.70
C GLN A 70 8.95 -18.48 -1.26
N GLN A 71 7.64 -18.33 -1.05
CA GLN A 71 6.95 -19.01 0.04
C GLN A 71 6.46 -20.37 -0.50
N PRO A 72 7.05 -21.50 -0.07
CA PRO A 72 6.65 -22.79 -0.60
C PRO A 72 5.23 -23.15 -0.11
N SER A 73 4.43 -23.74 -0.99
CA SER A 73 3.25 -24.59 -0.72
C SER A 73 1.83 -24.02 -0.60
N ARG A 74 1.51 -22.76 -0.92
CA ARG A 74 0.08 -22.40 -1.11
C ARG A 74 -0.35 -22.68 -2.54
N GLU A 75 -1.02 -23.81 -2.75
CA GLU A 75 -1.68 -24.17 -4.00
C GLU A 75 -2.46 -22.97 -4.56
N ALA A 76 -2.18 -22.65 -5.83
CA ALA A 76 -2.80 -21.53 -6.51
C ALA A 76 -4.32 -21.71 -6.48
N LEU A 77 -5.04 -20.71 -5.96
CA LEU A 77 -6.48 -20.83 -5.82
C LEU A 77 -7.13 -20.89 -7.21
N GLN A 78 -7.98 -21.89 -7.43
CA GLN A 78 -8.75 -21.99 -8.66
C GLN A 78 -9.69 -20.78 -8.80
N ARG A 79 -9.63 -20.13 -9.96
CA ARG A 79 -10.57 -19.05 -10.30
C ARG A 79 -11.95 -19.66 -10.52
N ILE A 80 -12.99 -18.96 -10.06
CA ILE A 80 -14.34 -19.28 -10.52
C ILE A 80 -14.44 -19.03 -12.03
N ALA A 81 -15.36 -19.73 -12.70
CA ALA A 81 -15.68 -19.45 -14.09
C ALA A 81 -16.10 -17.99 -14.26
N PHE A 82 -15.73 -17.37 -15.39
CA PHE A 82 -16.09 -15.99 -15.66
C PHE A 82 -17.62 -15.82 -15.70
N PRO A 83 -18.21 -14.96 -14.84
CA PRO A 83 -19.66 -14.86 -14.66
C PRO A 83 -20.28 -13.98 -15.75
N VAL A 84 -20.34 -14.49 -16.98
CA VAL A 84 -20.84 -13.77 -18.16
C VAL A 84 -22.18 -13.08 -17.90
N GLY A 85 -23.11 -13.78 -17.24
CA GLY A 85 -24.44 -13.24 -16.92
C GLY A 85 -24.42 -12.01 -16.01
N GLU A 86 -23.50 -11.94 -15.05
CA GLU A 86 -23.37 -10.76 -14.18
C GLU A 86 -22.90 -9.55 -14.97
N TYR A 87 -21.91 -9.72 -15.84
CA TYR A 87 -21.39 -8.63 -16.68
C TYR A 87 -22.41 -8.17 -17.73
N GLN A 88 -23.18 -9.10 -18.30
CA GLN A 88 -24.23 -8.78 -19.26
C GLN A 88 -25.40 -8.01 -18.65
N ALA A 89 -25.68 -8.23 -17.36
CA ALA A 89 -26.74 -7.55 -16.63
C ALA A 89 -26.40 -6.11 -16.21
N LEU A 90 -25.12 -5.70 -16.32
CA LEU A 90 -24.71 -4.34 -15.96
C LEU A 90 -25.19 -3.34 -17.01
N ASP A 91 -25.74 -2.22 -16.53
CA ASP A 91 -26.04 -1.08 -17.38
C ASP A 91 -24.75 -0.57 -18.03
N ARG A 92 -24.74 -0.51 -19.36
CA ARG A 92 -23.59 -0.04 -20.15
C ARG A 92 -23.57 1.47 -20.34
N THR A 93 -24.67 2.13 -19.98
CA THR A 93 -24.85 3.57 -20.14
C THR A 93 -25.52 4.14 -18.91
N GLY A 94 -25.06 5.29 -18.44
CA GLY A 94 -25.64 6.01 -17.32
C GLY A 94 -25.25 7.48 -17.35
N LYS A 95 -25.90 8.29 -16.50
CA LYS A 95 -25.60 9.72 -16.31
C LYS A 95 -25.03 10.02 -14.93
N GLY A 96 -24.53 8.99 -14.24
CA GLY A 96 -23.96 9.14 -12.91
C GLY A 96 -22.64 9.90 -12.97
N THR A 97 -22.43 10.80 -12.01
CA THR A 97 -21.16 11.50 -11.83
C THR A 97 -20.56 11.10 -10.48
N ILE A 98 -19.28 10.70 -10.48
CA ILE A 98 -18.55 10.32 -9.28
C ILE A 98 -17.51 11.42 -9.01
N GLN A 99 -17.51 11.96 -7.78
CA GLN A 99 -16.57 12.98 -7.34
C GLN A 99 -15.99 12.57 -6.00
N GLY A 100 -14.69 12.77 -5.79
CA GLY A 100 -14.02 12.41 -4.55
C GLY A 100 -12.54 12.72 -4.55
N HIS A 101 -11.90 12.45 -3.42
CA HIS A 101 -10.46 12.52 -3.23
C HIS A 101 -9.96 11.15 -2.81
N ILE A 102 -8.78 10.76 -3.29
CA ILE A 102 -8.09 9.55 -2.88
C ILE A 102 -6.90 9.91 -2.01
N TYR A 103 -6.79 9.23 -0.88
CA TYR A 103 -5.69 9.38 0.05
C TYR A 103 -5.47 8.08 0.81
N ILE A 104 -4.25 7.88 1.28
CA ILE A 104 -3.94 6.89 2.32
C ILE A 104 -3.74 7.62 3.65
N GLN A 105 -4.02 6.94 4.75
CA GLN A 105 -3.76 7.46 6.09
C GLN A 105 -2.57 6.70 6.68
N ASP A 106 -1.57 7.43 7.14
CA ASP A 106 -0.43 6.83 7.82
C ASP A 106 -0.81 6.37 9.25
N PRO A 107 0.05 5.58 9.93
CA PRO A 107 -0.22 5.12 11.30
C PRO A 107 -0.39 6.24 12.34
N TYR A 108 0.05 7.47 12.02
CA TYR A 108 -0.04 8.64 12.88
C TYR A 108 -1.27 9.51 12.57
N GLY A 109 -2.10 9.09 11.62
CA GLY A 109 -3.34 9.74 11.24
C GLY A 109 -3.21 10.83 10.16
N LYS A 110 -2.01 11.07 9.62
CA LYS A 110 -1.79 12.03 8.53
C LYS A 110 -2.34 11.46 7.22
N ARG A 111 -3.07 12.28 6.47
CA ARG A 111 -3.54 11.94 5.11
C ARG A 111 -2.47 12.29 4.09
N ILE A 112 -2.14 11.32 3.23
CA ILE A 112 -1.27 11.49 2.07
C ILE A 112 -2.17 11.37 0.85
N TYR A 113 -2.46 12.51 0.22
CA TYR A 113 -3.29 12.56 -0.97
C TYR A 113 -2.50 12.04 -2.17
N GLY A 114 -3.13 11.22 -3.00
CA GLY A 114 -2.49 10.77 -4.23
C GLY A 114 -2.29 11.95 -5.17
N ALA A 115 -1.05 12.20 -5.58
CA ALA A 115 -0.76 13.10 -6.69
C ALA A 115 -0.64 12.26 -7.96
N LYS A 116 -1.32 12.67 -9.03
CA LYS A 116 -1.10 12.11 -10.38
C LYS A 116 -1.16 10.57 -10.43
N THR A 117 -2.26 9.99 -9.96
CA THR A 117 -2.47 8.54 -9.88
C THR A 117 -3.68 8.09 -10.70
N ARG A 118 -3.61 6.89 -11.28
CA ARG A 118 -4.70 6.29 -12.06
C ARG A 118 -5.70 5.61 -11.13
N LEU A 119 -6.99 5.90 -11.30
CA LEU A 119 -8.09 5.31 -10.54
C LEU A 119 -8.93 4.41 -11.45
N TYR A 120 -8.96 3.11 -11.15
CA TYR A 120 -9.78 2.14 -11.85
C TYR A 120 -11.05 1.81 -11.07
N LEU A 121 -12.21 1.99 -11.68
CA LEU A 121 -13.50 1.63 -11.11
C LEU A 121 -14.03 0.36 -11.78
N ASN A 122 -13.95 -0.75 -11.05
CA ASN A 122 -14.39 -2.05 -11.54
C ASN A 122 -15.80 -2.40 -11.00
N PRO A 123 -16.66 -3.05 -11.79
CA PRO A 123 -17.96 -3.50 -11.30
C PRO A 123 -17.82 -4.59 -10.23
N VAL A 124 -18.77 -4.59 -9.30
CA VAL A 124 -18.80 -5.53 -8.17
C VAL A 124 -19.53 -6.82 -8.57
N THR A 125 -18.78 -7.77 -9.10
CA THR A 125 -19.25 -9.10 -9.52
C THR A 125 -18.71 -10.20 -8.59
N SER A 126 -19.20 -11.43 -8.72
CA SER A 126 -18.65 -12.59 -8.00
C SER A 126 -17.16 -12.76 -8.28
N TYR A 127 -16.74 -12.47 -9.53
CA TYR A 127 -15.36 -12.55 -9.97
C TYR A 127 -14.45 -11.52 -9.31
N SER A 128 -14.86 -10.24 -9.27
CA SER A 128 -14.09 -9.18 -8.63
C SER A 128 -14.05 -9.34 -7.10
N ARG A 129 -15.14 -9.85 -6.49
CA ARG A 129 -15.17 -10.22 -5.07
C ARG A 129 -14.18 -11.32 -4.73
N GLN A 130 -14.11 -12.40 -5.52
CA GLN A 130 -13.14 -13.47 -5.30
C GLN A 130 -11.71 -12.94 -5.39
N TRP A 131 -11.41 -12.12 -6.41
CA TRP A 131 -10.07 -11.52 -6.55
C TRP A 131 -9.71 -10.66 -5.34
N TYR A 132 -10.60 -9.75 -4.96
CA TYR A 132 -10.34 -8.81 -3.87
C TYR A 132 -10.08 -9.55 -2.56
N LYS A 133 -10.94 -10.52 -2.22
CA LYS A 133 -10.77 -11.28 -0.98
C LYS A 133 -9.50 -12.14 -1.00
N GLU A 134 -9.30 -12.90 -2.07
CA GLU A 134 -8.29 -13.96 -2.04
C GLU A 134 -6.91 -13.46 -2.45
N SER A 135 -6.82 -12.55 -3.42
CA SER A 135 -5.54 -12.01 -3.89
C SER A 135 -5.17 -10.72 -3.18
N TYR A 136 -6.06 -9.74 -3.14
CA TYR A 136 -5.72 -8.42 -2.61
C TYR A 136 -5.61 -8.44 -1.07
N ILE A 137 -6.60 -8.99 -0.38
CA ILE A 137 -6.59 -9.06 1.10
C ILE A 137 -5.74 -10.22 1.61
N ASN A 138 -5.91 -11.43 1.08
CA ASN A 138 -5.23 -12.63 1.59
C ASN A 138 -3.87 -12.93 0.93
N GLY A 139 -3.46 -12.16 -0.10
CA GLY A 139 -2.17 -12.35 -0.78
C GLY A 139 -2.04 -13.67 -1.56
N ARG A 140 -3.15 -14.36 -1.89
CA ARG A 140 -3.09 -15.64 -2.61
C ARG A 140 -2.93 -15.43 -4.11
N LYS A 141 -1.93 -16.10 -4.67
CA LYS A 141 -1.78 -16.26 -6.12
C LYS A 141 -2.97 -17.08 -6.66
N ARG A 142 -3.54 -16.62 -7.77
CA ARG A 142 -4.63 -17.34 -8.46
C ARG A 142 -4.09 -18.13 -9.63
N GLY A 143 -4.82 -19.17 -10.02
CA GLY A 143 -4.58 -19.87 -11.28
C GLY A 143 -4.66 -18.94 -12.49
N LYS A 144 -4.37 -19.46 -13.67
CA LYS A 144 -4.50 -18.71 -14.93
C LYS A 144 -5.94 -18.23 -15.12
N ALA A 145 -6.09 -17.06 -15.74
CA ALA A 145 -7.37 -16.69 -16.33
C ALA A 145 -7.72 -17.70 -17.43
N ASP A 146 -9.01 -17.91 -17.63
CA ASP A 146 -9.58 -18.65 -18.75
C ASP A 146 -9.28 -18.00 -20.10
#